data_AF-A0A0D9UWG6-F1
#
_entry.id   AF-A0A0D9UWG6-F1
#
_cell.length_a   1.000
_cell.length_b   1.000
_cell.length_c   1.000
_cell.angle_alpha   90.00
_cell.angle_beta   90.00
_cell.angle_gamma   90.00
#
_symmetry.space_group_name_H-M   'P 1'
#
loop_
_entity.id
_entity.type
_entity.pdbx_description
1 polymer ?
#
loop_
_entity_poly.entity_id
_entity_poly.type
_entity_poly.pdbx_seq_one_letter_code
_entity_poly.pdbx_strand_id
1 'polypeptide(L)'
;MAAKRLHDGYEQDPDQPNDKRVRRLPSFSTVIREAVMVKQVQTLFVALEPLLRRVVQEELQAGLIRSPRYIERSSPETPTAEPPMWRLAFRHKPMLPIFTGSKIEDINGNPLEIILVDVNTGAPATMSQALRVEVVPILGDFPPEDRDHWAAEEFQQRGIVKERSGKRPLLTGDVSLTMRDGCVAVNELQFTDNSSWVRCRKFRIGVRVVPGSYDGPRIGEAMTEAFVVRDHRGELYRKHYPPVLGDDVWRLEKIGKEGAFHRKLTQHNVRNVQEFLRLLMVKPDDLRAIMGDGMTDRMWEVTTSHAKTCLPGDKVYMYGTQHGTVYVNSICQLVKIEIAGVEYQLHQLNKMQKMYVQQMLMEAYEHRNNLQEAEADSMTLNCNDVPLLQNAAQITIPAIAETPLWLQNSLNSQEIDFQIDEVPQASFALQWTSQMYNITG
;
A
#
# COMPACT_ATOMS: atom_id res chain seq x y z
N MET A 1 -22.64 -39.59 36.68
CA MET A 1 -22.85 -40.58 35.60
C MET A 1 -21.88 -40.25 34.46
N ALA A 2 -21.16 -41.28 34.01
CA ALA A 2 -20.15 -41.33 32.93
C ALA A 2 -20.76 -40.94 31.56
N ALA A 3 -20.10 -40.15 30.69
CA ALA A 3 -18.98 -40.43 29.78
C ALA A 3 -19.34 -41.25 28.52
N LYS A 4 -19.07 -40.71 27.31
CA LYS A 4 -18.05 -41.21 26.33
C LYS A 4 -18.26 -40.67 24.90
N ARG A 5 -17.11 -40.35 24.28
CA ARG A 5 -16.86 -40.15 22.84
C ARG A 5 -16.85 -41.51 22.10
N LEU A 6 -16.96 -41.51 20.76
CA LEU A 6 -16.29 -42.34 19.72
C LEU A 6 -16.76 -41.76 18.36
N HIS A 7 -15.97 -41.23 17.41
CA HIS A 7 -14.85 -41.76 16.59
C HIS A 7 -15.20 -43.05 15.83
N ASP A 8 -15.21 -42.97 14.49
CA ASP A 8 -14.63 -43.98 13.61
C ASP A 8 -14.43 -43.39 12.21
N GLY A 9 -13.22 -43.53 11.70
CA GLY A 9 -12.87 -43.35 10.30
C GLY A 9 -12.88 -44.70 9.58
N TYR A 10 -13.02 -44.67 8.26
CA TYR A 10 -12.55 -45.74 7.38
C TYR A 10 -11.96 -45.14 6.11
N GLU A 11 -10.76 -45.62 5.80
CA GLU A 11 -9.98 -45.43 4.60
C GLU A 11 -10.77 -45.85 3.35
N GLN A 12 -10.51 -45.19 2.23
CA GLN A 12 -10.96 -45.63 0.91
C GLN A 12 -9.75 -45.68 -0.02
N ASP A 13 -9.44 -46.90 -0.46
CA ASP A 13 -8.40 -47.30 -1.41
C ASP A 13 -8.63 -46.65 -2.80
N PRO A 14 -7.58 -46.37 -3.60
CA PRO A 14 -7.67 -45.64 -4.86
C PRO A 14 -7.69 -46.60 -6.06
N ASP A 15 -8.80 -46.69 -6.79
CA ASP A 15 -8.81 -47.21 -8.17
C ASP A 15 -10.07 -46.74 -8.95
N GLN A 16 -9.87 -45.70 -9.78
CA GLN A 16 -10.47 -45.31 -11.09
C GLN A 16 -11.97 -45.57 -11.47
N PRO A 17 -12.55 -44.91 -12.51
CA PRO A 17 -12.21 -43.68 -13.23
C PRO A 17 -13.37 -42.66 -13.33
N ASN A 18 -13.03 -41.48 -13.86
CA ASN A 18 -13.83 -40.27 -14.06
C ASN A 18 -14.85 -40.42 -15.23
N ASP A 19 -16.15 -40.21 -15.01
CA ASP A 19 -17.15 -40.16 -16.08
C ASP A 19 -18.16 -38.99 -15.95
N LYS A 20 -17.94 -37.99 -16.83
CA LYS A 20 -18.88 -37.14 -17.59
C LYS A 20 -20.19 -36.69 -16.93
N ARG A 21 -20.27 -35.37 -16.68
CA ARG A 21 -21.49 -34.60 -16.39
C ARG A 21 -22.60 -34.84 -17.43
N VAL A 22 -23.70 -35.45 -17.00
CA VAL A 22 -24.99 -35.41 -17.71
C VAL A 22 -25.84 -34.28 -17.12
N ARG A 23 -26.09 -33.22 -17.90
CA ARG A 23 -27.09 -32.19 -17.58
C ARG A 23 -28.48 -32.84 -17.60
N ARG A 24 -29.19 -32.85 -16.47
CA ARG A 24 -30.59 -33.28 -16.42
C ARG A 24 -31.48 -32.19 -17.03
N LEU A 25 -32.27 -32.54 -18.05
CA LEU A 25 -33.35 -31.68 -18.56
C LEU A 25 -34.49 -31.60 -17.52
N PRO A 26 -35.22 -30.47 -17.45
CA PRO A 26 -36.37 -30.34 -16.57
C PRO A 26 -37.50 -31.29 -16.99
N SER A 27 -38.12 -31.94 -15.99
CA SER A 27 -39.26 -32.83 -16.18
C SER A 27 -40.46 -32.08 -16.76
N PHE A 28 -41.18 -32.73 -17.69
CA PHE A 28 -42.39 -32.23 -18.35
C PHE A 28 -43.46 -31.69 -17.36
N SER A 29 -43.52 -32.24 -16.14
CA SER A 29 -44.43 -31.77 -15.08
C SER A 29 -44.08 -30.37 -14.54
N THR A 30 -42.81 -29.95 -14.63
CA THR A 30 -42.33 -28.64 -14.16
C THR A 30 -42.73 -27.55 -15.16
N VAL A 31 -42.59 -27.84 -16.46
CA VAL A 31 -42.97 -26.93 -17.55
C VAL A 31 -44.48 -26.71 -17.59
N ILE A 32 -45.29 -27.75 -17.34
CA ILE A 32 -46.75 -27.61 -17.25
C ILE A 32 -47.14 -26.72 -16.05
N ARG A 33 -46.47 -26.88 -14.91
CA ARG A 33 -46.77 -26.09 -13.71
C ARG A 33 -46.45 -24.61 -13.90
N GLU A 34 -45.34 -24.29 -14.57
CA GLU A 34 -44.98 -22.92 -14.93
C GLU A 34 -45.96 -22.33 -15.96
N ALA A 35 -46.34 -23.09 -16.99
CA ALA A 35 -47.31 -22.62 -17.98
C ALA A 35 -48.69 -22.33 -17.39
N VAL A 36 -49.14 -23.13 -16.42
CA VAL A 36 -50.41 -22.91 -15.70
C VAL A 36 -50.32 -21.67 -14.80
N MET A 37 -49.19 -21.44 -14.13
CA MET A 37 -48.99 -20.22 -13.32
C MET A 37 -48.96 -18.95 -14.17
N VAL A 38 -48.29 -18.97 -15.33
CA VAL A 38 -48.27 -17.81 -16.25
C VAL A 38 -49.67 -17.48 -16.76
N LYS A 39 -50.47 -18.51 -17.09
CA LYS A 39 -51.86 -18.33 -17.54
C LYS A 39 -52.78 -17.78 -16.45
N GLN A 40 -52.55 -18.14 -15.18
CA GLN A 40 -53.30 -17.59 -14.04
C GLN A 40 -52.96 -16.12 -13.78
N VAL A 41 -51.67 -15.76 -13.86
CA VAL A 41 -51.23 -14.37 -13.67
C VAL A 41 -51.73 -13.45 -14.79
N GLN A 42 -51.70 -13.90 -16.04
CA GLN A 42 -52.25 -13.14 -17.17
C GLN A 42 -53.77 -12.91 -17.03
N THR A 43 -54.52 -13.92 -16.59
CA THR A 43 -55.96 -13.78 -16.33
C THR A 43 -56.24 -12.75 -15.22
N LEU A 44 -55.41 -12.70 -14.18
CA LEU A 44 -55.54 -11.69 -13.11
C LEU A 44 -55.25 -10.27 -13.61
N PHE A 45 -54.27 -10.08 -14.49
CA PHE A 45 -53.98 -8.75 -15.07
C PHE A 45 -55.13 -8.25 -15.96
N VAL A 46 -55.75 -9.14 -16.76
CA VAL A 46 -56.91 -8.78 -17.60
C VAL A 46 -58.14 -8.47 -16.74
N ALA A 47 -58.33 -9.16 -15.62
CA ALA A 47 -59.45 -8.92 -14.71
C ALA A 47 -59.31 -7.62 -13.90
N LEU A 48 -58.08 -7.18 -13.61
CA LEU A 48 -57.79 -5.98 -12.82
C LEU A 48 -57.66 -4.69 -13.68
N GLU A 49 -57.38 -4.80 -14.98
CA GLU A 49 -57.28 -3.66 -15.90
C GLU A 49 -58.49 -2.69 -15.83
N PRO A 50 -59.76 -3.17 -15.81
CA PRO A 50 -60.91 -2.27 -15.79
C PRO A 50 -61.03 -1.49 -14.48
N LEU A 51 -60.61 -2.09 -13.36
CA LEU A 51 -60.65 -1.46 -12.03
C LEU A 51 -59.56 -0.40 -11.91
N LEU A 52 -58.34 -0.69 -12.38
CA LEU A 52 -57.24 0.27 -12.39
C LEU A 52 -57.53 1.45 -13.31
N ARG A 53 -58.11 1.21 -14.50
CA ARG A 53 -58.49 2.28 -15.43
C ARG A 53 -59.56 3.21 -14.83
N ARG A 54 -60.48 2.66 -14.02
CA ARG A 54 -61.54 3.44 -13.35
C ARG A 54 -60.98 4.32 -12.22
N VAL A 55 -60.09 3.79 -11.39
CA VAL A 55 -59.43 4.55 -10.32
C VAL A 55 -58.57 5.68 -10.89
N VAL A 56 -57.83 5.43 -11.98
CA VAL A 56 -57.03 6.46 -12.65
C VAL A 56 -57.89 7.57 -13.26
N GLN A 57 -59.08 7.24 -13.80
CA GLN A 57 -60.02 8.24 -14.33
C GLN A 57 -60.71 9.05 -13.21
N GLU A 58 -61.05 8.41 -12.08
CA GLU A 58 -61.64 9.09 -10.92
C GLU A 58 -60.63 10.05 -10.25
N GLU A 59 -59.37 9.64 -10.12
CA GLU A 59 -58.30 10.52 -9.58
C GLU A 59 -57.94 11.68 -10.52
N LEU A 60 -57.95 11.47 -11.85
CA LEU A 60 -57.74 12.55 -12.82
C LEU A 60 -58.88 13.58 -12.82
N GLN A 61 -60.13 13.15 -12.60
CA GLN A 61 -61.26 14.09 -12.49
C GLN A 61 -61.29 14.81 -11.14
N ALA A 62 -60.88 14.16 -10.04
CA ALA A 62 -60.76 14.79 -8.73
C ALA A 62 -59.65 15.85 -8.69
N GLY A 63 -58.55 15.66 -9.46
CA GLY A 63 -57.46 16.63 -9.59
C GLY A 63 -57.83 17.89 -10.40
N LEU A 64 -58.77 17.80 -11.34
CA LEU A 64 -59.10 18.90 -12.26
C LEU A 64 -60.12 19.91 -11.67
N ILE A 65 -60.86 19.53 -10.63
CA ILE A 65 -61.94 20.36 -10.03
C ILE A 65 -61.42 21.33 -8.95
N ARG A 66 -60.14 21.29 -8.57
CA ARG A 66 -59.56 22.15 -7.52
C ARG A 66 -58.82 23.40 -8.00
N SER A 67 -59.07 23.89 -9.22
CA SER A 67 -58.50 25.16 -9.68
C SER A 67 -59.57 26.25 -9.83
N PRO A 68 -59.70 27.18 -8.87
CA PRO A 68 -60.41 28.42 -9.12
C PRO A 68 -59.44 29.39 -9.81
N ARG A 69 -59.72 29.69 -11.09
CA ARG A 69 -59.19 30.88 -11.76
C ARG A 69 -59.80 32.12 -11.11
N TYR A 70 -59.06 32.76 -10.21
CA TYR A 70 -59.31 34.16 -9.84
C TYR A 70 -58.31 35.03 -10.59
N ILE A 71 -58.85 35.83 -11.51
CA ILE A 71 -58.16 36.97 -12.11
C ILE A 71 -58.17 38.06 -11.05
N GLU A 72 -57.03 38.34 -10.42
CA GLU A 72 -56.85 39.51 -9.59
C GLU A 72 -55.81 40.43 -10.23
N ARG A 73 -56.21 41.70 -10.35
CA ARG A 73 -55.50 42.78 -11.03
C ARG A 73 -54.12 43.02 -10.41
N SER A 74 -53.11 43.16 -11.26
CA SER A 74 -51.77 43.57 -10.90
C SER A 74 -51.71 45.01 -10.40
N SER A 75 -51.03 45.19 -9.26
CA SER A 75 -50.38 46.44 -8.83
C SER A 75 -48.87 46.20 -8.90
N PRO A 76 -48.02 47.18 -9.29
CA PRO A 76 -46.61 46.91 -9.55
C PRO A 76 -45.83 46.85 -8.23
N GLU A 77 -45.55 45.64 -7.75
CA GLU A 77 -44.54 45.43 -6.72
C GLU A 77 -43.24 44.97 -7.37
N THR A 78 -42.18 45.67 -6.99
CA THR A 78 -40.75 45.36 -7.16
C THR A 78 -40.45 43.87 -7.21
N PRO A 79 -39.48 43.41 -8.02
CA PRO A 79 -39.10 41.99 -8.05
C PRO A 79 -38.61 41.59 -6.66
N THR A 80 -39.41 40.79 -5.95
CA THR A 80 -38.99 40.06 -4.77
C THR A 80 -37.80 39.21 -5.20
N ALA A 81 -36.61 39.52 -4.69
CA ALA A 81 -35.44 38.70 -4.92
C ALA A 81 -35.78 37.26 -4.53
N GLU A 82 -35.60 36.31 -5.45
CA GLU A 82 -35.74 34.90 -5.13
C GLU A 82 -34.87 34.59 -3.90
N PRO A 83 -35.38 33.82 -2.92
CA PRO A 83 -34.61 33.52 -1.73
C PRO A 83 -33.29 32.86 -2.14
N PRO A 84 -32.16 33.29 -1.57
CA PRO A 84 -30.86 32.80 -2.00
C PRO A 84 -30.78 31.30 -1.76
N MET A 85 -30.44 30.55 -2.81
CA MET A 85 -30.28 29.11 -2.75
C MET A 85 -28.88 28.82 -2.23
N TRP A 86 -28.78 28.29 -1.02
CA TRP A 86 -27.49 28.01 -0.37
C TRP A 86 -27.18 26.52 -0.33
N ARG A 87 -25.89 26.19 -0.33
CA ARG A 87 -25.38 24.85 -0.06
C ARG A 87 -24.14 24.89 0.81
N LEU A 88 -23.89 23.79 1.51
CA LEU A 88 -22.61 23.55 2.17
C LEU A 88 -21.59 23.10 1.12
N ALA A 89 -20.32 23.38 1.38
CA ALA A 89 -19.20 22.89 0.59
C ALA A 89 -17.95 22.69 1.48
N PHE A 90 -17.06 21.80 1.06
CA PHE A 90 -15.71 21.75 1.59
C PHE A 90 -14.86 22.75 0.83
N ARG A 91 -14.17 23.66 1.52
CA ARG A 91 -13.33 24.66 0.86
C ARG A 91 -12.16 24.02 0.11
N HIS A 92 -11.56 23.01 0.72
CA HIS A 92 -10.45 22.26 0.16
C HIS A 92 -10.75 20.76 0.26
N LYS A 93 -10.16 19.99 -0.65
CA LYS A 93 -10.26 18.53 -0.64
C LYS A 93 -9.50 17.94 0.55
N PRO A 94 -9.91 16.77 1.07
CA PRO A 94 -9.12 16.07 2.08
C PRO A 94 -7.80 15.55 1.49
N MET A 95 -6.74 15.55 2.30
CA MET A 95 -5.46 14.93 1.97
C MET A 95 -5.61 13.40 1.95
N LEU A 96 -5.06 12.78 0.91
CA LEU A 96 -5.05 11.32 0.74
C LEU A 96 -3.61 10.80 0.75
N PRO A 97 -3.37 9.56 1.22
CA PRO A 97 -4.34 8.57 1.71
C PRO A 97 -4.82 8.85 3.14
N ILE A 98 -6.04 8.40 3.46
CA ILE A 98 -6.59 8.46 4.83
C ILE A 98 -6.46 7.07 5.48
N PHE A 99 -5.96 7.06 6.71
CA PHE A 99 -5.87 5.86 7.55
C PHE A 99 -6.83 5.95 8.73
N THR A 100 -7.29 4.80 9.24
CA THR A 100 -8.12 4.75 10.44
C THR A 100 -7.40 5.36 11.65
N GLY A 101 -8.13 6.01 12.55
CA GLY A 101 -7.58 6.65 13.75
C GLY A 101 -6.61 7.81 13.51
N SER A 102 -6.40 8.20 12.24
CA SER A 102 -5.60 9.37 11.88
C SER A 102 -6.52 10.57 11.68
N LYS A 103 -6.04 11.74 12.10
CA LYS A 103 -6.72 13.03 11.87
C LYS A 103 -6.82 13.30 10.37
N ILE A 104 -7.99 13.73 9.93
CA ILE A 104 -8.26 14.09 8.53
C ILE A 104 -8.01 15.59 8.36
N GLU A 105 -7.09 15.91 7.46
CA GLU A 105 -6.69 17.27 7.12
C GLU A 105 -7.00 17.55 5.64
N ASP A 106 -7.01 18.82 5.27
CA ASP A 106 -7.10 19.24 3.88
C ASP A 106 -5.76 19.06 3.14
N ILE A 107 -5.77 19.22 1.82
CA ILE A 107 -4.57 19.13 0.97
C ILE A 107 -3.44 20.10 1.33
N ASN A 108 -3.69 21.12 2.16
CA ASN A 108 -2.71 22.09 2.61
C ASN A 108 -2.17 21.76 4.03
N GLY A 109 -2.61 20.65 4.63
CA GLY A 109 -2.26 20.27 6.01
C GLY A 109 -3.02 21.06 7.08
N ASN A 110 -4.14 21.71 6.72
CA ASN A 110 -4.99 22.43 7.66
C ASN A 110 -6.22 21.58 8.05
N PRO A 111 -6.94 21.92 9.14
CA PRO A 111 -8.26 21.36 9.42
C PRO A 111 -9.19 21.49 8.21
N LEU A 112 -10.09 20.51 8.01
CA LEU A 112 -11.10 20.64 6.97
C LEU A 112 -12.00 21.83 7.27
N GLU A 113 -12.25 22.68 6.26
CA GLU A 113 -13.14 23.83 6.40
C GLU A 113 -14.43 23.58 5.62
N ILE A 114 -15.56 23.71 6.33
CA ILE A 114 -16.91 23.68 5.77
C ILE A 114 -17.35 25.12 5.61
N ILE A 115 -17.82 25.48 4.41
CA ILE A 115 -18.31 26.81 4.09
C ILE A 115 -19.73 26.75 3.52
N LEU A 116 -20.47 27.83 3.72
CA LEU A 116 -21.72 28.11 3.04
C LEU A 116 -21.40 28.79 1.71
N VAL A 117 -22.09 28.36 0.64
CA VAL A 117 -21.89 28.86 -0.72
C VAL A 117 -23.24 29.23 -1.30
N ASP A 118 -23.30 30.38 -1.95
CA ASP A 118 -24.43 30.77 -2.78
C ASP A 118 -24.41 29.97 -4.09
N VAL A 119 -25.49 29.24 -4.37
CA VAL A 119 -25.56 28.31 -5.51
C VAL A 119 -25.54 29.07 -6.84
N ASN A 120 -26.07 30.29 -6.89
CA ASN A 120 -26.15 31.07 -8.13
C ASN A 120 -24.79 31.67 -8.50
N THR A 121 -24.01 32.10 -7.52
CA THR A 121 -22.71 32.76 -7.74
C THR A 121 -21.50 31.83 -7.54
N GLY A 122 -21.68 30.74 -6.81
CA GLY A 122 -20.58 29.87 -6.36
C GLY A 122 -19.66 30.50 -5.32
N ALA A 123 -19.97 31.72 -4.85
CA ALA A 123 -19.15 32.43 -3.89
C ALA A 123 -19.47 32.05 -2.44
N PRO A 124 -18.51 32.16 -1.51
CA PRO A 124 -18.77 32.01 -0.08
C PRO A 124 -19.86 32.98 0.38
N ALA A 125 -20.86 32.45 1.07
CA ALA A 125 -21.97 33.20 1.63
C ALA A 125 -21.82 33.31 3.15
N THR A 126 -22.39 34.36 3.74
CA THR A 126 -22.38 34.58 5.19
C THR A 126 -23.81 34.60 5.71
N MET A 127 -23.99 34.21 6.97
CA MET A 127 -25.27 34.24 7.67
C MET A 127 -25.11 34.85 9.05
N SER A 128 -26.09 35.65 9.47
CA SER A 128 -26.14 36.24 10.81
C SER A 128 -26.51 35.22 11.89
N GLN A 129 -27.29 34.20 11.55
CA GLN A 129 -27.67 33.12 12.45
C GLN A 129 -26.62 32.00 12.44
N ALA A 130 -26.32 31.45 13.62
CA ALA A 130 -25.48 30.27 13.74
C ALA A 130 -26.23 29.00 13.28
N LEU A 131 -25.57 28.15 12.50
CA LEU A 131 -26.15 26.94 11.92
C LEU A 131 -25.52 25.70 12.56
N ARG A 132 -26.33 24.74 13.01
CA ARG A 132 -25.80 23.45 13.47
C ARG A 132 -25.63 22.51 12.29
N VAL A 133 -24.43 22.02 12.09
CA VAL A 133 -24.08 21.08 11.02
C VAL A 133 -23.59 19.76 11.61
N GLU A 134 -23.84 18.68 10.89
CA GLU A 134 -23.42 17.32 11.22
C GLU A 134 -22.56 16.78 10.10
N VAL A 135 -21.40 16.23 10.47
CA VAL A 135 -20.47 15.54 9.57
C VAL A 135 -20.75 14.05 9.67
N VAL A 136 -21.04 13.42 8.52
CA VAL A 136 -21.52 12.04 8.44
C VAL A 136 -20.70 11.22 7.43
N PRO A 137 -20.45 9.92 7.69
CA PRO A 137 -19.83 9.06 6.71
C PRO A 137 -20.85 8.64 5.64
N ILE A 138 -20.47 8.77 4.37
CA ILE A 138 -21.31 8.46 3.21
C ILE A 138 -20.69 7.31 2.41
N LEU A 139 -21.53 6.48 1.78
CA LEU A 139 -21.09 5.45 0.85
C LEU A 139 -20.38 6.07 -0.36
N GLY A 140 -19.24 5.49 -0.77
CA GLY A 140 -18.46 6.01 -1.89
C GLY A 140 -19.19 6.01 -3.25
N ASP A 141 -20.15 5.11 -3.42
CA ASP A 141 -21.00 4.95 -4.60
C ASP A 141 -22.32 5.75 -4.52
N PHE A 142 -22.51 6.56 -3.48
CA PHE A 142 -23.58 7.56 -3.44
C PHE A 142 -23.10 8.88 -4.06
N PRO A 143 -23.92 9.56 -4.89
CA PRO A 143 -25.22 9.13 -5.43
C PRO A 143 -25.07 8.10 -6.58
N PRO A 144 -26.08 7.23 -6.83
CA PRO A 144 -25.93 6.04 -7.69
C PRO A 144 -25.71 6.29 -9.20
N GLU A 145 -25.67 7.53 -9.68
CA GLU A 145 -25.52 7.87 -11.11
C GLU A 145 -24.88 9.25 -11.35
N ASP A 146 -23.79 9.59 -10.65
CA ASP A 146 -23.09 10.91 -10.77
C ASP A 146 -24.04 12.11 -10.86
N ARG A 147 -25.17 12.04 -10.15
CA ARG A 147 -26.20 13.09 -10.12
C ARG A 147 -25.78 14.16 -9.11
N ASP A 148 -25.84 15.42 -9.52
CA ASP A 148 -25.51 16.56 -8.64
C ASP A 148 -26.68 16.95 -7.69
N HIS A 149 -27.83 16.28 -7.83
CA HIS A 149 -29.04 16.58 -7.06
C HIS A 149 -29.63 15.31 -6.44
N TRP A 150 -29.90 15.37 -5.14
CA TRP A 150 -30.57 14.34 -4.34
C TRP A 150 -31.55 14.98 -3.36
N ALA A 151 -32.55 14.22 -2.93
CA ALA A 151 -33.44 14.61 -1.85
C ALA A 151 -32.76 14.42 -0.48
N ALA A 152 -33.15 15.20 0.53
CA ALA A 152 -32.60 15.10 1.88
C ALA A 152 -32.85 13.72 2.51
N GLU A 153 -34.01 13.13 2.24
CA GLU A 153 -34.39 11.80 2.68
C GLU A 153 -33.52 10.73 2.01
N GLU A 154 -33.19 10.91 0.73
CA GLU A 154 -32.33 10.00 -0.02
C GLU A 154 -30.91 10.00 0.55
N PHE A 155 -30.35 11.19 0.80
CA PHE A 155 -29.06 11.35 1.45
C PHE A 155 -29.01 10.63 2.80
N GLN A 156 -30.05 10.80 3.62
CA GLN A 156 -30.12 10.18 4.94
C GLN A 156 -30.29 8.65 4.89
N GLN A 157 -31.14 8.14 4.01
CA GLN A 157 -31.48 6.72 3.98
C GLN A 157 -30.50 5.86 3.18
N ARG A 158 -29.96 6.39 2.08
CA ARG A 158 -29.09 5.66 1.14
C ARG A 158 -27.63 6.08 1.22
N GLY A 159 -27.36 7.34 1.55
CA GLY A 159 -26.01 7.87 1.61
C GLY A 159 -25.30 7.47 2.91
N ILE A 160 -25.91 7.75 4.06
CA ILE A 160 -25.26 7.61 5.37
C ILE A 160 -24.97 6.15 5.73
N VAL A 161 -23.69 5.87 6.00
CA VAL A 161 -23.21 4.54 6.41
C VAL A 161 -23.24 4.44 7.93
N LYS A 162 -23.83 3.37 8.45
CA LYS A 162 -23.69 3.00 9.86
C LYS A 162 -22.49 2.10 10.08
N GLU A 163 -21.91 2.19 11.26
CA GLU A 163 -20.86 1.29 11.72
C GLU A 163 -21.30 -0.18 11.73
N ARG A 164 -20.31 -1.07 11.78
CA ARG A 164 -20.57 -2.50 11.96
C ARG A 164 -21.13 -2.76 13.35
N SER A 165 -22.01 -3.74 13.46
CA SER A 165 -22.60 -4.15 14.75
C SER A 165 -21.52 -4.37 15.83
N GLY A 166 -21.68 -3.70 16.97
CA GLY A 166 -20.75 -3.76 18.11
C GLY A 166 -19.45 -2.96 17.95
N LYS A 167 -19.35 -2.06 16.96
CA LYS A 167 -18.21 -1.14 16.79
C LYS A 167 -18.54 0.27 17.26
N ARG A 168 -17.49 1.09 17.39
CA ARG A 168 -17.61 2.54 17.63
C ARG A 168 -18.23 3.22 16.40
N PRO A 169 -18.81 4.42 16.56
CA PRO A 169 -19.27 5.22 15.43
C PRO A 169 -18.17 5.38 14.38
N LEU A 170 -18.54 5.25 13.10
CA LEU A 170 -17.57 5.18 12.00
C LEU A 170 -16.74 6.48 11.84
N LEU A 171 -17.31 7.62 12.20
CA LEU A 171 -16.62 8.89 12.39
C LEU A 171 -16.62 9.28 13.88
N THR A 172 -15.51 9.84 14.34
CA THR A 172 -15.34 10.34 15.71
C THR A 172 -14.67 11.71 15.74
N GLY A 173 -14.85 12.42 16.86
CA GLY A 173 -14.38 13.78 17.09
C GLY A 173 -15.45 14.82 16.74
N ASP A 174 -15.11 15.79 15.90
CA ASP A 174 -15.90 16.96 15.47
C ASP A 174 -16.99 16.58 14.46
N VAL A 175 -17.91 15.71 14.87
CA VAL A 175 -19.04 15.23 14.04
C VAL A 175 -20.28 16.10 14.13
N SER A 176 -20.41 16.95 15.14
CA SER A 176 -21.50 17.92 15.28
C SER A 176 -20.93 19.28 15.66
N LEU A 177 -21.14 20.27 14.81
CA LEU A 177 -20.46 21.56 14.86
C LEU A 177 -21.45 22.71 14.73
N THR A 178 -21.06 23.89 15.21
CA THR A 178 -21.83 25.13 15.04
C THR A 178 -21.08 26.05 14.10
N MET A 179 -21.65 26.29 12.92
CA MET A 179 -21.15 27.20 11.90
C MET A 179 -21.56 28.64 12.22
N ARG A 180 -20.62 29.57 12.09
CA ARG A 180 -20.82 31.01 12.31
C ARG A 180 -20.25 31.76 11.11
N ASP A 181 -20.90 32.87 10.73
CA ASP A 181 -20.46 33.71 9.61
C ASP A 181 -20.26 32.94 8.29
N GLY A 182 -20.96 31.82 8.12
CA GLY A 182 -20.86 30.98 6.91
C GLY A 182 -19.67 30.00 6.86
N CYS A 183 -18.87 29.85 7.93
CA CYS A 183 -17.79 28.86 7.94
C CYS A 183 -17.60 28.14 9.29
N VAL A 184 -16.99 26.96 9.24
CA VAL A 184 -16.55 26.20 10.42
C VAL A 184 -15.39 25.27 10.10
N ALA A 185 -14.41 25.22 10.99
CA ALA A 185 -13.30 24.27 10.92
C ALA A 185 -13.64 22.97 11.64
N VAL A 186 -13.27 21.84 11.04
CA VAL A 186 -13.36 20.49 11.59
C VAL A 186 -11.95 20.12 12.06
N ASN A 187 -11.68 20.30 13.35
CA ASN A 187 -10.32 20.16 13.90
C ASN A 187 -9.97 18.70 14.13
N GLU A 188 -10.86 17.94 14.74
CA GLU A 188 -10.58 16.55 15.11
C GLU A 188 -11.57 15.63 14.42
N LEU A 189 -11.27 15.15 13.22
CA LEU A 189 -12.13 14.17 12.53
C LEU A 189 -11.33 12.93 12.16
N GLN A 190 -11.87 11.75 12.48
CA GLN A 190 -11.19 10.47 12.25
C GLN A 190 -12.17 9.36 11.87
N PHE A 191 -11.76 8.47 10.95
CA PHE A 191 -12.47 7.22 10.70
C PHE A 191 -12.01 6.12 11.67
N THR A 192 -12.95 5.37 12.25
CA THR A 192 -12.60 4.28 13.19
C THR A 192 -12.45 2.92 12.53
N ASP A 193 -12.97 2.74 11.32
CA ASP A 193 -12.93 1.50 10.56
C ASP A 193 -12.56 1.78 9.10
N ASN A 194 -11.93 0.82 8.44
CA ASN A 194 -11.44 0.97 7.08
C ASN A 194 -12.59 0.78 6.07
N SER A 195 -12.41 1.17 4.81
CA SER A 195 -13.51 1.07 3.83
C SER A 195 -13.62 -0.30 3.17
N SER A 196 -12.78 -1.29 3.52
CA SER A 196 -12.74 -2.57 2.79
C SER A 196 -13.98 -3.46 3.00
N TRP A 197 -14.74 -3.26 4.10
CA TRP A 197 -15.92 -4.05 4.43
C TRP A 197 -17.20 -3.58 3.72
N VAL A 198 -17.23 -2.38 3.16
CA VAL A 198 -18.35 -1.93 2.32
C VAL A 198 -18.17 -2.36 0.86
N ARG A 199 -19.28 -2.60 0.17
CA ARG A 199 -19.30 -3.12 -1.21
C ARG A 199 -18.47 -2.28 -2.19
N CYS A 200 -18.59 -0.95 -2.13
CA CYS A 200 -17.87 -0.03 -3.03
C CYS A 200 -16.41 0.23 -2.61
N ARG A 201 -15.96 -0.32 -1.48
CA ARG A 201 -14.61 -0.17 -0.91
C ARG A 201 -14.17 1.26 -0.64
N LYS A 202 -15.08 2.23 -0.67
CA LYS A 202 -14.81 3.66 -0.54
C LYS A 202 -15.83 4.33 0.37
N PHE A 203 -15.41 5.40 1.01
CA PHE A 203 -16.28 6.32 1.73
C PHE A 203 -16.19 7.73 1.13
N ARG A 204 -17.15 8.56 1.49
CA ARG A 204 -17.13 10.02 1.35
C ARG A 204 -17.39 10.63 2.73
N ILE A 205 -16.99 11.88 2.91
CA ILE A 205 -17.42 12.68 4.08
C ILE A 205 -18.57 13.55 3.59
N GLY A 206 -19.73 13.40 4.20
CA GLY A 206 -20.91 14.23 3.97
C GLY A 206 -21.06 15.27 5.08
N VAL A 207 -21.68 16.40 4.75
CA VAL A 207 -22.09 17.40 5.75
C VAL A 207 -23.50 17.84 5.44
N ARG A 208 -24.34 17.90 6.48
CA ARG A 208 -25.70 18.40 6.39
C ARG A 208 -26.03 19.33 7.55
N VAL A 209 -27.07 20.12 7.40
CA VAL A 209 -27.68 20.83 8.52
C VAL A 209 -28.39 19.84 9.44
N VAL A 210 -28.24 19.99 10.75
CA VAL A 210 -28.93 19.14 11.72
C VAL A 210 -30.45 19.35 11.57
N PRO A 211 -31.25 18.28 11.33
CA PRO A 211 -32.70 18.41 11.18
C PRO A 211 -33.34 19.15 12.36
N GLY A 212 -34.23 20.11 12.07
CA GLY A 212 -34.93 20.91 13.08
C GLY A 212 -34.08 21.96 13.80
N SER A 213 -32.83 22.20 13.38
CA SER A 213 -31.98 23.26 13.94
C SER A 213 -32.08 24.60 13.20
N TYR A 214 -32.78 24.63 12.07
CA TYR A 214 -32.90 25.79 11.19
C TYR A 214 -34.28 25.78 10.51
N ASP A 215 -34.98 26.91 10.59
CA ASP A 215 -36.36 27.08 10.10
C ASP A 215 -36.43 27.82 8.75
N GLY A 216 -35.29 28.12 8.13
CA GLY A 216 -35.23 28.83 6.84
C GLY A 216 -35.23 27.90 5.62
N PRO A 217 -34.96 28.46 4.41
CA PRO A 217 -34.92 27.69 3.17
C PRO A 217 -33.91 26.53 3.23
N ARG A 218 -34.17 25.42 2.55
CA ARG A 218 -33.27 24.26 2.55
C ARG A 218 -31.86 24.65 2.13
N ILE A 219 -30.88 24.33 2.98
CA ILE A 219 -29.45 24.42 2.65
C ILE A 219 -28.99 23.05 2.15
N GLY A 220 -28.46 22.99 0.92
CA GLY A 220 -27.99 21.75 0.31
C GLY A 220 -26.81 21.11 1.07
N GLU A 221 -26.77 19.78 1.11
CA GLU A 221 -25.69 19.02 1.74
C GLU A 221 -24.41 19.07 0.91
N ALA A 222 -23.26 18.92 1.57
CA ALA A 222 -21.96 18.77 0.92
C ALA A 222 -21.50 17.32 0.96
N MET A 223 -20.70 16.90 -0.01
CA MET A 223 -19.89 15.68 0.11
C MET A 223 -18.52 15.84 -0.53
N THR A 224 -17.54 15.11 -0.03
CA THR A 224 -16.24 14.97 -0.68
C THR A 224 -16.31 14.03 -1.89
N GLU A 225 -15.22 14.01 -2.66
CA GLU A 225 -14.94 12.89 -3.56
C GLU A 225 -14.79 11.58 -2.78
N ALA A 226 -15.04 10.45 -3.45
CA ALA A 226 -14.93 9.13 -2.85
C ALA A 226 -13.48 8.67 -2.71
N PHE A 227 -13.09 8.23 -1.51
CA PHE A 227 -11.74 7.77 -1.21
C PHE A 227 -11.73 6.44 -0.44
N VAL A 228 -10.57 5.78 -0.45
CA VAL A 228 -10.32 4.56 0.31
C VAL A 228 -9.79 4.94 1.69
N VAL A 229 -10.45 4.45 2.74
CA VAL A 229 -9.92 4.53 4.11
C VAL A 229 -9.16 3.25 4.38
N ARG A 230 -7.86 3.39 4.61
CA ARG A 230 -6.96 2.26 4.86
C ARG A 230 -6.87 1.96 6.35
N ASP A 231 -6.59 0.71 6.70
CA ASP A 231 -6.32 0.35 8.09
C ASP A 231 -4.99 0.96 8.55
N HIS A 232 -4.95 1.59 9.72
CA HIS A 232 -3.75 2.19 10.29
C HIS A 232 -2.56 1.22 10.42
N ARG A 233 -2.82 -0.09 10.55
CA ARG A 233 -1.75 -1.10 10.52
C ARG A 233 -0.95 -1.04 9.22
N GLY A 234 -1.60 -0.70 8.11
CA GLY A 234 -0.95 -0.57 6.81
C GLY A 234 0.05 0.60 6.73
N GLU A 235 -0.17 1.67 7.51
CA GLU A 235 0.75 2.79 7.61
C GLU A 235 1.97 2.42 8.45
N LEU A 236 1.74 1.91 9.66
CA LEU A 236 2.81 1.47 10.55
C LEU A 236 3.70 0.40 9.91
N TYR A 237 3.14 -0.49 9.07
CA TYR A 237 3.87 -1.58 8.42
C TYR A 237 4.34 -1.29 6.99
N ARG A 238 4.26 -0.02 6.57
CA ARG A 238 4.68 0.39 5.22
C ARG A 238 6.16 0.07 4.97
N LYS A 239 6.45 -0.43 3.76
CA LYS A 239 7.82 -0.61 3.27
C LYS A 239 8.39 0.73 2.83
N HIS A 240 9.65 0.99 3.14
CA HIS A 240 10.33 2.23 2.75
C HIS A 240 10.99 2.06 1.38
N TYR A 241 10.84 3.06 0.51
CA TYR A 241 11.39 3.07 -0.85
C TYR A 241 12.09 4.42 -1.11
N PRO A 242 13.44 4.47 -1.18
CA PRO A 242 14.36 3.40 -0.80
C PRO A 242 14.34 3.17 0.73
N PRO A 243 14.71 1.97 1.20
CA PRO A 243 14.95 1.74 2.61
C PRO A 243 16.20 2.50 3.07
N VAL A 244 16.27 2.83 4.36
CA VAL A 244 17.44 3.47 4.98
C VAL A 244 18.20 2.49 5.87
N LEU A 245 19.50 2.72 6.08
CA LEU A 245 20.37 1.80 6.84
C LEU A 245 19.84 1.46 8.25
N GLY A 246 19.28 2.47 8.93
CA GLY A 246 18.72 2.34 10.26
C GLY A 246 17.31 1.73 10.33
N ASP A 247 16.67 1.47 9.20
CA ASP A 247 15.36 0.83 9.18
C ASP A 247 15.45 -0.58 9.76
N ASP A 248 14.43 -0.99 10.51
CA ASP A 248 14.29 -2.41 10.87
C ASP A 248 14.20 -3.28 9.61
N VAL A 249 14.74 -4.49 9.68
CA VAL A 249 14.80 -5.41 8.53
C VAL A 249 13.43 -5.80 7.99
N TRP A 250 12.38 -5.73 8.82
CA TRP A 250 11.01 -5.95 8.39
C TRP A 250 10.46 -4.81 7.51
N ARG A 251 11.17 -3.69 7.32
CA ARG A 251 10.85 -2.67 6.32
C ARG A 251 11.18 -3.11 4.89
N LEU A 252 11.96 -4.19 4.72
CA LEU A 252 12.22 -4.78 3.42
C LEU A 252 11.01 -5.55 2.88
N GLU A 253 10.88 -5.62 1.56
CA GLU A 253 9.86 -6.43 0.92
C GLU A 253 9.94 -7.90 1.35
N LYS A 254 8.79 -8.59 1.35
CA LYS A 254 8.62 -10.02 1.73
C LYS A 254 8.98 -10.38 3.18
N ILE A 255 9.48 -9.45 3.99
CA ILE A 255 9.70 -9.65 5.43
C ILE A 255 8.62 -8.95 6.24
N GLY A 256 7.69 -9.68 6.85
CA GLY A 256 6.64 -9.08 7.70
C GLY A 256 7.13 -8.77 9.12
N LYS A 257 6.66 -7.67 9.73
CA LYS A 257 6.91 -7.39 11.16
C LYS A 257 6.36 -8.52 12.01
N GLU A 258 7.14 -8.97 12.99
CA GLU A 258 6.87 -10.16 13.82
C GLU A 258 6.65 -11.48 13.05
N GLY A 259 6.90 -11.50 11.73
CA GLY A 259 6.76 -12.68 10.89
C GLY A 259 7.93 -13.66 11.04
N ALA A 260 7.82 -14.83 10.40
CA ALA A 260 8.82 -15.90 10.50
C ALA A 260 10.23 -15.43 10.16
N PHE A 261 10.42 -14.76 9.01
CA PHE A 261 11.72 -14.23 8.60
C PHE A 261 12.26 -13.16 9.53
N HIS A 262 11.41 -12.24 9.99
CA HIS A 262 11.82 -11.20 10.94
C HIS A 262 12.35 -11.80 12.24
N ARG A 263 11.66 -12.81 12.79
CA ARG A 263 12.09 -13.51 14.00
C ARG A 263 13.42 -14.24 13.80
N LYS A 264 13.57 -14.98 12.70
CA LYS A 264 14.84 -15.68 12.39
C LYS A 264 16.01 -14.71 12.26
N LEU A 265 15.85 -13.62 11.49
CA LEU A 265 16.88 -12.59 11.34
C LEU A 265 17.24 -11.95 12.68
N THR A 266 16.25 -11.62 13.50
CA THR A 266 16.46 -11.04 14.83
C THR A 266 17.21 -11.98 15.77
N GLN A 267 16.92 -13.29 15.72
CA GLN A 267 17.65 -14.32 16.49
C GLN A 267 19.13 -14.40 16.10
N HIS A 268 19.45 -14.15 14.82
CA HIS A 268 20.81 -14.05 14.30
C HIS A 268 21.38 -12.62 14.34
N ASN A 269 20.79 -11.73 15.14
CA ASN A 269 21.22 -10.33 15.34
C ASN A 269 21.19 -9.44 14.07
N VAL A 270 20.46 -9.84 13.03
CA VAL A 270 20.20 -9.03 11.83
C VAL A 270 18.90 -8.25 12.05
N ARG A 271 19.01 -7.12 12.75
CA ARG A 271 17.84 -6.32 13.17
C ARG A 271 17.47 -5.21 12.20
N ASN A 272 18.44 -4.63 11.51
CA ASN A 272 18.24 -3.50 10.61
C ASN A 272 18.73 -3.79 9.19
N VAL A 273 18.40 -2.89 8.26
CA VAL A 273 18.78 -3.00 6.84
C VAL A 273 20.29 -2.97 6.66
N GLN A 274 21.03 -2.22 7.47
CA GLN A 274 22.48 -2.17 7.43
C GLN A 274 23.13 -3.53 7.73
N GLU A 275 22.75 -4.21 8.82
CA GLU A 275 23.26 -5.55 9.16
C GLU A 275 22.84 -6.57 8.10
N PHE A 276 21.63 -6.45 7.54
CA PHE A 276 21.17 -7.30 6.45
C PHE A 276 22.05 -7.16 5.20
N LEU A 277 22.36 -5.91 4.80
CA LEU A 277 23.22 -5.64 3.65
C LEU A 277 24.67 -6.08 3.89
N ARG A 278 25.21 -5.86 5.08
CA ARG A 278 26.56 -6.34 5.45
C ARG A 278 26.67 -7.85 5.31
N LEU A 279 25.71 -8.60 5.87
CA LEU A 279 25.71 -10.05 5.76
C LEU A 279 25.48 -10.51 4.31
N LEU A 280 24.61 -9.83 3.57
CA LEU A 280 24.39 -10.11 2.15
C LEU A 280 25.66 -9.91 1.30
N MET A 281 26.52 -8.94 1.64
CA MET A 281 27.77 -8.70 0.92
C MET A 281 28.86 -9.70 1.28
N VAL A 282 28.96 -10.10 2.55
CA VAL A 282 30.10 -10.87 3.06
C VAL A 282 29.81 -12.36 3.13
N LYS A 283 28.62 -12.77 3.60
CA LYS A 283 28.21 -14.18 3.74
C LYS A 283 26.77 -14.37 3.21
N PRO A 284 26.53 -14.23 1.88
CA PRO A 284 25.19 -14.33 1.31
C PRO A 284 24.54 -15.70 1.54
N ASP A 285 25.34 -16.77 1.55
CA ASP A 285 24.86 -18.14 1.76
C ASP A 285 24.40 -18.35 3.21
N ASP A 286 25.10 -17.76 4.19
CA ASP A 286 24.67 -17.77 5.60
C ASP A 286 23.36 -17.01 5.77
N LEU A 287 23.22 -15.84 5.14
CA LEU A 287 21.98 -15.09 5.15
C LEU A 287 20.85 -15.91 4.50
N ARG A 288 21.12 -16.61 3.39
CA ARG A 288 20.16 -17.49 2.72
C ARG A 288 19.74 -18.64 3.65
N ALA A 289 20.69 -19.26 4.35
CA ALA A 289 20.45 -20.33 5.31
C ALA A 289 19.61 -19.86 6.51
N ILE A 290 19.86 -18.66 7.03
CA ILE A 290 19.05 -18.05 8.10
C ILE A 290 17.59 -17.90 7.67
N MET A 291 17.33 -17.50 6.43
CA MET A 291 15.96 -17.38 5.93
C MET A 291 15.29 -18.76 5.77
N GLY A 292 16.07 -19.76 5.32
CA GLY A 292 15.66 -21.15 5.13
C GLY A 292 14.63 -21.36 4.01
N ASP A 293 14.13 -22.58 3.90
CA ASP A 293 13.31 -23.06 2.75
C ASP A 293 12.02 -22.28 2.51
N GLY A 294 11.49 -21.60 3.53
CA GLY A 294 10.30 -20.75 3.39
C GLY A 294 10.53 -19.56 2.45
N MET A 295 11.79 -19.13 2.26
CA MET A 295 12.16 -18.04 1.38
C MET A 295 12.45 -18.58 -0.02
N THR A 296 11.47 -18.50 -0.92
CA THR A 296 11.66 -18.90 -2.33
C THR A 296 12.64 -17.97 -3.05
N ASP A 297 13.24 -18.42 -4.15
CA ASP A 297 14.21 -17.62 -4.92
C ASP A 297 13.62 -16.29 -5.39
N ARG A 298 12.36 -16.30 -5.85
CA ARG A 298 11.64 -15.08 -6.22
C ARG A 298 11.47 -14.11 -5.04
N MET A 299 11.18 -14.62 -3.84
CA MET A 299 11.07 -13.74 -2.66
C MET A 299 12.44 -13.20 -2.24
N TRP A 300 13.48 -14.02 -2.34
CA TRP A 300 14.86 -13.64 -2.09
C TRP A 300 15.35 -12.54 -3.02
N GLU A 301 15.14 -12.69 -4.33
CA GLU A 301 15.47 -11.68 -5.34
C GLU A 301 14.77 -10.35 -5.06
N VAL A 302 13.46 -10.38 -4.78
CA VAL A 302 12.69 -9.17 -4.45
C VAL A 302 13.23 -8.49 -3.19
N THR A 303 13.51 -9.27 -2.13
CA THR A 303 14.02 -8.75 -0.86
C THR A 303 15.39 -8.12 -1.02
N THR A 304 16.32 -8.81 -1.68
CA THR A 304 17.70 -8.37 -1.86
C THR A 304 17.81 -7.23 -2.86
N SER A 305 17.03 -7.24 -3.95
CA SER A 305 16.94 -6.12 -4.88
C SER A 305 16.43 -4.86 -4.19
N HIS A 306 15.35 -4.97 -3.41
CA HIS A 306 14.84 -3.86 -2.61
C HIS A 306 15.88 -3.33 -1.61
N ALA A 307 16.55 -4.22 -0.86
CA ALA A 307 17.60 -3.81 0.08
C ALA A 307 18.74 -3.07 -0.61
N LYS A 308 19.17 -3.52 -1.81
CA LYS A 308 20.25 -2.89 -2.59
C LYS A 308 19.91 -1.49 -3.13
N THR A 309 18.64 -1.06 -3.07
CA THR A 309 18.27 0.34 -3.35
C THR A 309 18.64 1.30 -2.20
N CYS A 310 19.01 0.77 -1.04
CA CYS A 310 19.49 1.55 0.10
C CYS A 310 20.83 2.23 -0.22
N LEU A 311 20.94 3.52 0.09
CA LEU A 311 22.20 4.25 -0.07
C LEU A 311 23.14 3.94 1.10
N PRO A 312 24.40 3.52 0.85
CA PRO A 312 25.36 3.17 1.90
C PRO A 312 25.93 4.37 2.66
N GLY A 313 25.65 5.60 2.19
CA GLY A 313 26.21 6.84 2.71
C GLY A 313 27.70 7.02 2.35
N ASP A 314 28.29 8.08 2.88
CA ASP A 314 29.64 8.54 2.48
C ASP A 314 30.75 8.01 3.40
N LYS A 315 30.38 7.31 4.48
CA LYS A 315 31.34 6.80 5.44
C LYS A 315 32.11 5.61 4.88
N VAL A 316 33.42 5.67 5.04
CA VAL A 316 34.34 4.60 4.68
C VAL A 316 35.21 4.25 5.88
N TYR A 317 35.38 2.95 6.08
CA TYR A 317 36.06 2.35 7.19
C TYR A 317 37.26 1.56 6.67
N MET A 318 38.37 1.58 7.40
CA MET A 318 39.55 0.79 7.08
C MET A 318 39.72 -0.39 8.04
N TYR A 319 40.18 -1.51 7.49
CA TYR A 319 40.61 -2.68 8.24
C TYR A 319 41.99 -3.13 7.74
N GLY A 320 42.99 -2.99 8.60
CA GLY A 320 44.39 -3.32 8.30
C GLY A 320 44.78 -4.69 8.82
N THR A 321 45.53 -5.44 8.02
CA THR A 321 46.15 -6.71 8.38
C THR A 321 47.63 -6.71 8.00
N GLN A 322 48.36 -7.75 8.40
CA GLN A 322 49.75 -7.96 7.97
C GLN A 322 49.91 -8.12 6.44
N HIS A 323 48.81 -8.33 5.71
CA HIS A 323 48.79 -8.56 4.26
C HIS A 323 48.31 -7.34 3.45
N GLY A 324 47.86 -6.28 4.11
CA GLY A 324 47.32 -5.08 3.48
C GLY A 324 46.12 -4.49 4.23
N THR A 325 45.55 -3.43 3.66
CA THR A 325 44.42 -2.69 4.21
C THR A 325 43.27 -2.70 3.22
N VAL A 326 42.06 -3.02 3.70
CA VAL A 326 40.82 -2.88 2.93
C VAL A 326 40.03 -1.68 3.42
N TYR A 327 39.44 -0.96 2.48
CA TYR A 327 38.55 0.17 2.74
C TYR A 327 37.14 -0.24 2.30
N VAL A 328 36.17 -0.13 3.20
CA VAL A 328 34.80 -0.56 2.99
C VAL A 328 33.81 0.52 3.39
N ASN A 329 32.66 0.61 2.71
CA ASN A 329 31.60 1.53 3.12
C ASN A 329 30.76 0.97 4.28
N SER A 330 29.71 1.70 4.69
CA SER A 330 28.82 1.31 5.81
C SER A 330 28.16 -0.07 5.68
N ILE A 331 28.08 -0.63 4.46
CA ILE A 331 27.49 -1.94 4.17
C ILE A 331 28.55 -3.03 3.89
N CYS A 332 29.82 -2.79 4.23
CA CYS A 332 30.95 -3.68 3.97
C CYS A 332 31.22 -3.93 2.49
N GLN A 333 30.74 -3.06 1.60
CA GLN A 333 31.14 -3.11 0.19
C GLN A 333 32.53 -2.50 0.06
N LEU A 334 33.40 -3.22 -0.64
CA LEU A 334 34.77 -2.79 -0.89
C LEU A 334 34.82 -1.52 -1.75
N VAL A 335 35.55 -0.53 -1.26
CA VAL A 335 35.84 0.74 -1.94
C VAL A 335 37.24 0.71 -2.54
N LYS A 336 38.24 0.33 -1.75
CA LYS A 336 39.67 0.36 -2.11
C LYS A 336 40.44 -0.75 -1.38
N ILE A 337 41.54 -1.22 -1.98
CA ILE A 337 42.50 -2.14 -1.35
C ILE A 337 43.89 -1.57 -1.50
N GLU A 338 44.68 -1.69 -0.43
CA GLU A 338 46.08 -1.29 -0.40
C GLU A 338 46.93 -2.47 0.08
N ILE A 339 47.92 -2.88 -0.70
CA ILE A 339 48.86 -3.96 -0.36
C ILE A 339 50.26 -3.40 -0.48
N ALA A 340 51.05 -3.49 0.60
CA ALA A 340 52.41 -2.94 0.67
C ALA A 340 52.51 -1.45 0.25
N GLY A 341 51.51 -0.64 0.61
CA GLY A 341 51.47 0.80 0.28
C GLY A 341 51.00 1.12 -1.14
N VAL A 342 50.63 0.11 -1.95
CA VAL A 342 50.16 0.30 -3.32
C VAL A 342 48.67 0.00 -3.40
N GLU A 343 47.92 0.91 -4.02
CA GLU A 343 46.51 0.73 -4.30
C GLU A 343 46.28 -0.22 -5.48
N TYR A 344 45.35 -1.17 -5.31
CA TYR A 344 45.00 -2.14 -6.34
C TYR A 344 43.53 -2.07 -6.71
N GLN A 345 43.24 -2.12 -8.01
CA GLN A 345 41.88 -2.39 -8.48
C GLN A 345 41.56 -3.88 -8.43
N LEU A 346 40.30 -4.22 -8.17
CA LEU A 346 39.85 -5.61 -8.00
C LEU A 346 40.21 -6.53 -9.19
N HIS A 347 40.23 -5.98 -10.41
CA HIS A 347 40.53 -6.73 -11.64
C HIS A 347 42.03 -7.04 -11.79
N GLN A 348 42.91 -6.29 -11.13
CA GLN A 348 44.37 -6.47 -11.17
C GLN A 348 44.84 -7.59 -10.23
N LEU A 349 43.98 -7.99 -9.29
CA LEU A 349 44.30 -9.00 -8.29
C LEU A 349 44.27 -10.41 -8.88
N ASN A 350 45.30 -11.20 -8.55
CA ASN A 350 45.32 -12.62 -8.85
C ASN A 350 44.36 -13.41 -7.95
N LYS A 351 44.17 -14.71 -8.24
CA LYS A 351 43.21 -15.57 -7.52
C LYS A 351 43.51 -15.64 -6.01
N MET A 352 44.78 -15.78 -5.63
CA MET A 352 45.20 -15.84 -4.22
C MET A 352 44.94 -14.52 -3.49
N GLN A 353 45.27 -13.38 -4.13
CA GLN A 353 45.01 -12.05 -3.58
C GLN A 353 43.51 -11.81 -3.38
N LYS A 354 42.67 -12.26 -4.31
CA LYS A 354 41.20 -12.18 -4.14
C LYS A 354 40.71 -12.98 -2.94
N MET A 355 41.30 -14.15 -2.68
CA MET A 355 41.00 -14.94 -1.48
C MET A 355 41.41 -14.19 -0.19
N TYR A 356 42.60 -13.59 -0.16
CA TYR A 356 43.03 -12.77 0.98
C TYR A 356 42.11 -11.57 1.20
N VAL A 357 41.67 -10.89 0.14
CA VAL A 357 40.71 -9.79 0.24
C VAL A 357 39.37 -10.25 0.80
N GLN A 358 38.85 -11.38 0.34
CA GLN A 358 37.62 -11.95 0.90
C GLN A 358 37.78 -12.29 2.39
N GLN A 359 38.92 -12.85 2.78
CA GLN A 359 39.24 -13.11 4.19
C GLN A 359 39.27 -11.81 5.00
N MET A 360 39.93 -10.76 4.50
CA MET A 360 39.95 -9.44 5.16
C MET A 360 38.55 -8.82 5.27
N LEU A 361 37.67 -8.99 4.27
CA LEU A 361 36.28 -8.52 4.33
C LEU A 361 35.46 -9.29 5.39
N MET A 362 35.68 -10.59 5.52
CA MET A 362 35.05 -11.40 6.58
C MET A 362 35.49 -10.94 7.97
N GLU A 363 36.79 -10.74 8.16
CA GLU A 363 37.33 -10.23 9.42
C GLU A 363 36.85 -8.81 9.73
N ALA A 364 36.80 -7.93 8.73
CA ALA A 364 36.28 -6.57 8.88
C ALA A 364 34.80 -6.58 9.32
N TYR A 365 34.00 -7.50 8.78
CA TYR A 365 32.61 -7.69 9.21
C TYR A 365 32.51 -8.21 10.66
N GLU A 366 33.34 -9.17 11.04
CA GLU A 366 33.35 -9.71 12.40
C GLU A 366 33.75 -8.62 13.42
N HIS A 367 34.69 -7.75 13.06
CA HIS A 367 35.16 -6.62 13.85
C HIS A 367 34.44 -5.29 13.57
N ARG A 368 33.27 -5.31 12.91
CA ARG A 368 32.56 -4.11 12.42
C ARG A 368 32.27 -3.02 13.46
N ASN A 369 32.23 -3.36 14.75
CA ASN A 369 32.02 -2.39 15.83
C ASN A 369 33.29 -1.59 16.19
N ASN A 370 34.46 -2.03 15.74
CA ASN A 370 35.76 -1.48 16.08
C ASN A 370 36.52 -0.95 14.86
N LEU A 371 35.87 -0.84 13.70
CA LEU A 371 36.51 -0.34 12.49
C LEU A 371 36.84 1.15 12.62
N GLN A 372 38.02 1.53 12.12
CA GLN A 372 38.44 2.92 12.10
C GLN A 372 37.84 3.62 10.88
N GLU A 373 37.17 4.75 11.10
CA GLU A 373 36.70 5.63 10.01
C GLU A 373 37.93 6.27 9.35
N ALA A 374 38.03 6.15 8.04
CA ALA A 374 39.17 6.67 7.29
C ALA A 374 38.96 8.17 7.00
N GLU A 375 40.02 8.97 7.14
CA GLU A 375 39.94 10.42 6.94
C GLU A 375 39.67 10.78 5.48
N ALA A 376 38.84 11.81 5.26
CA ALA A 376 38.41 12.26 3.93
C ALA A 376 39.59 12.64 3.00
N ASP A 377 40.69 13.12 3.57
CA ASP A 377 41.90 13.52 2.83
C ASP A 377 42.65 12.32 2.21
N SER A 378 42.41 11.09 2.69
CA SER A 378 42.96 9.86 2.10
C SER A 378 42.09 9.29 0.96
N MET A 379 41.00 9.97 0.58
CA MET A 379 39.98 9.49 -0.36
C MET A 379 39.72 10.45 -1.52
N THR A 380 40.75 10.99 -2.18
CA THR A 380 40.55 11.66 -3.48
C THR A 380 39.98 10.67 -4.49
N LEU A 381 38.66 10.57 -4.53
CA LEU A 381 37.86 9.78 -5.44
C LEU A 381 37.77 10.55 -6.76
N ASN A 382 38.53 10.13 -7.77
CA ASN A 382 38.13 10.40 -9.15
C ASN A 382 36.91 9.54 -9.46
N CYS A 383 35.72 10.08 -9.17
CA CYS A 383 34.49 9.65 -9.80
C CYS A 383 34.44 10.32 -11.18
N ASN A 384 34.80 9.56 -12.20
CA ASN A 384 34.51 9.70 -13.64
C ASN A 384 35.71 9.16 -14.41
N ASP A 385 35.56 8.00 -15.05
CA ASP A 385 35.84 7.82 -16.48
C ASP A 385 35.75 6.33 -16.87
N VAL A 386 34.74 6.03 -17.67
CA VAL A 386 34.79 4.92 -18.64
C VAL A 386 35.52 5.48 -19.86
N PRO A 387 36.62 4.85 -20.31
CA PRO A 387 36.65 4.33 -21.67
C PRO A 387 37.36 2.96 -21.73
N LEU A 388 36.71 1.95 -22.31
CA LEU A 388 36.87 1.57 -23.72
C LEU A 388 38.33 1.32 -24.13
N LEU A 389 38.61 0.03 -24.39
CA LEU A 389 39.67 -0.55 -25.21
C LEU A 389 40.51 0.46 -26.03
N GLN A 390 41.84 0.46 -25.82
CA GLN A 390 42.82 -0.03 -26.80
C GLN A 390 44.27 0.20 -26.36
N ASN A 391 45.09 -0.76 -26.76
CA ASN A 391 46.54 -0.75 -26.95
C ASN A 391 47.44 -1.13 -25.77
N ALA A 392 48.04 -2.30 -25.99
CA ALA A 392 49.08 -2.93 -25.23
C ALA A 392 50.38 -2.12 -25.24
N ALA A 393 51.02 -2.03 -24.08
CA ALA A 393 52.46 -2.00 -23.97
C ALA A 393 52.84 -2.86 -22.76
N GLN A 394 53.70 -3.84 -23.00
CA GLN A 394 54.21 -4.78 -22.00
C GLN A 394 54.96 -4.01 -20.91
N ILE A 395 54.52 -4.13 -19.65
CA ILE A 395 55.31 -3.73 -18.49
C ILE A 395 55.69 -5.01 -17.75
N THR A 396 56.99 -5.26 -17.73
CA THR A 396 57.64 -6.40 -17.10
C THR A 396 57.48 -6.30 -15.57
N ILE A 397 56.93 -7.35 -14.96
CA ILE A 397 56.81 -7.53 -13.51
C ILE A 397 58.17 -8.02 -12.98
N PRO A 398 58.75 -7.45 -11.90
CA PRO A 398 59.89 -8.08 -11.25
C PRO A 398 59.42 -9.30 -10.46
N ALA A 399 60.07 -10.44 -10.67
CA ALA A 399 59.83 -11.65 -9.91
C ALA A 399 60.18 -11.42 -8.43
N ILE A 400 59.21 -11.63 -7.53
CA ILE A 400 59.52 -11.78 -6.11
C ILE A 400 59.98 -13.22 -5.92
N ALA A 401 61.27 -13.33 -5.58
CA ALA A 401 61.90 -14.57 -5.18
C ALA A 401 61.38 -15.03 -3.81
N GLU A 402 61.35 -16.35 -3.66
CA GLU A 402 61.16 -17.12 -2.43
C GLU A 402 59.72 -17.24 -1.89
N THR A 403 59.16 -18.42 -2.14
CA THR A 403 58.07 -19.02 -1.35
C THR A 403 58.45 -19.02 0.14
N PRO A 404 57.68 -18.35 1.02
CA PRO A 404 57.93 -18.42 2.46
C PRO A 404 57.66 -19.83 3.00
N LEU A 405 58.53 -20.29 3.90
CA LEU A 405 58.53 -21.63 4.51
C LEU A 405 57.23 -22.09 5.19
N TRP A 406 56.25 -21.20 5.40
CA TRP A 406 54.95 -21.57 5.97
C TRP A 406 53.98 -22.20 4.95
N LEU A 407 54.27 -22.09 3.65
CA LEU A 407 53.52 -22.79 2.60
C LEU A 407 53.60 -24.32 2.74
N GLN A 408 54.63 -24.86 3.39
CA GLN A 408 54.75 -26.30 3.67
C GLN A 408 53.94 -26.75 4.90
N ASN A 409 53.72 -25.86 5.89
CA ASN A 409 53.08 -26.27 7.15
C ASN A 409 51.55 -26.34 7.07
N SER A 410 50.93 -25.66 6.09
CA SER A 410 49.48 -25.80 5.83
C SER A 410 49.12 -27.03 4.99
N LEU A 411 50.09 -27.64 4.31
CA LEU A 411 49.90 -28.84 3.46
C LEU A 411 50.12 -30.16 4.21
N ASN A 412 50.65 -30.12 5.45
CA ASN A 412 51.03 -31.32 6.22
C ASN A 412 50.07 -31.68 7.37
N SER A 413 48.88 -31.10 7.46
CA SER A 413 47.88 -31.50 8.45
C SER A 413 46.67 -32.16 7.78
N GLN A 414 46.70 -33.50 7.82
CA GLN A 414 45.61 -34.46 7.57
C GLN A 414 45.12 -34.61 6.12
N GLU A 415 45.68 -35.61 5.44
CA GLU A 415 44.96 -36.38 4.41
C GLU A 415 43.65 -36.91 5.00
N ILE A 416 42.52 -36.39 4.52
CA ILE A 416 41.25 -37.10 4.54
C ILE A 416 40.80 -37.18 3.09
N ASP A 417 40.88 -38.39 2.58
CA ASP A 417 40.41 -38.82 1.27
C ASP A 417 38.91 -38.55 1.14
N PHE A 418 38.54 -37.67 0.21
CA PHE A 418 37.17 -37.59 -0.30
C PHE A 418 37.23 -37.74 -1.81
N GLN A 419 36.78 -38.91 -2.26
CA GLN A 419 36.54 -39.25 -3.65
C GLN A 419 35.71 -38.15 -4.33
N ILE A 420 36.25 -37.62 -5.42
CA ILE A 420 35.54 -36.71 -6.33
C ILE A 420 34.75 -37.59 -7.28
N ASP A 421 33.44 -37.70 -7.06
CA ASP A 421 32.51 -38.10 -8.10
C ASP A 421 32.24 -36.88 -9.01
N GLU A 422 32.39 -37.13 -10.31
CA GLU A 422 32.38 -36.16 -11.39
C GLU A 422 30.95 -35.96 -11.93
N VAL A 423 30.25 -34.87 -11.61
CA VAL A 423 29.08 -34.36 -12.38
C VAL A 423 28.84 -32.85 -12.11
N PRO A 424 28.18 -32.09 -13.00
CA PRO A 424 28.73 -31.38 -14.14
C PRO A 424 28.83 -29.85 -13.92
N GLN A 425 29.61 -29.19 -14.76
CA GLN A 425 29.77 -27.73 -14.83
C GLN A 425 28.42 -26.98 -14.83
N ALA A 426 28.12 -26.29 -13.73
CA ALA A 426 27.12 -25.22 -13.70
C ALA A 426 27.82 -23.87 -13.91
N SER A 427 27.70 -23.34 -15.11
CA SER A 427 28.15 -22.01 -15.51
C SER A 427 27.27 -20.93 -14.86
N PHE A 428 27.66 -20.42 -13.70
CA PHE A 428 27.10 -19.15 -13.20
C PHE A 428 27.88 -17.97 -13.76
N ALA A 429 27.59 -17.68 -15.03
CA ALA A 429 27.88 -16.37 -15.63
C ALA A 429 26.89 -15.36 -15.04
N LEU A 430 27.37 -14.44 -14.21
CA LEU A 430 26.63 -13.23 -13.86
C LEU A 430 26.57 -12.33 -15.11
N GLN A 431 25.51 -12.51 -15.90
CA GLN A 431 25.13 -11.59 -16.95
C GLN A 431 24.64 -10.29 -16.32
N TRP A 432 25.40 -9.22 -16.54
CA TRP A 432 24.94 -7.85 -16.36
C TRP A 432 24.08 -7.47 -17.56
N THR A 433 22.77 -7.38 -17.38
CA THR A 433 21.87 -6.81 -18.39
C THR A 433 21.61 -5.35 -18.07
N SER A 434 22.35 -4.47 -18.76
CA SER A 434 21.93 -3.09 -19.00
C SER A 434 20.83 -3.10 -20.05
N GLN A 435 19.60 -2.73 -19.67
CA GLN A 435 18.62 -2.21 -20.62
C GLN A 435 18.34 -0.75 -20.25
N MET A 436 18.92 0.15 -21.04
CA MET A 436 18.56 1.56 -21.08
C MET A 436 17.27 1.72 -21.87
N TYR A 437 16.27 2.36 -21.26
CA TYR A 437 15.20 3.04 -21.99
C TYR A 437 15.77 4.36 -22.53
N ASN A 438 15.89 4.45 -23.86
CA ASN A 438 15.98 5.72 -24.57
C ASN A 438 14.56 6.30 -24.69
N ILE A 439 14.32 7.47 -24.11
CA ILE A 439 13.24 8.39 -24.50
C ILE A 439 13.79 9.81 -24.41
N THR A 440 14.08 10.43 -25.55
CA THR A 440 13.67 11.81 -25.89
C THR A 440 13.99 12.06 -27.37
N GLY A 441 12.98 12.55 -28.10
CA GLY A 441 13.01 12.88 -29.52
C GLY A 441 11.64 12.68 -30.13
#